data_AF-X1PM46-F1
#
_entry.id   AF-X1PM46-F1
#
_cell.length_a   1.000
_cell.length_b   1.000
_cell.length_c   1.000
_cell.angle_alpha   90.00
_cell.angle_beta   90.00
_cell.angle_gamma   90.00
#
_symmetry.space_group_name_H-M   'P 1'
#
loop_
_entity.id
_entity.type
_entity.pdbx_description
1 polymer ?
#
loop_
_entity_poly.entity_id
_entity_poly.type
_entity_poly.pdbx_seq_one_letter_code
_entity_poly.pdbx_strand_id
1 'polypeptide(L)'
;GICILMENKLITGDTLFVGKVGGTTSDEAARAQYESLHQKILILDEKVEVYPGHDSGIRTSSTIGHEKKNNPFLLQNSFEEFLYLKKNWLEYKRIHGIK
;
A
#
# COMPACT_ATOMS: atom_id res chain seq x y z
N GLY A 1 3.18 -3.78 12.27
CA GLY A 1 4.51 -3.80 11.65
C GLY A 1 5.19 -2.46 11.82
N ILE A 2 6.48 -2.36 11.52
CA ILE A 2 7.23 -1.10 11.46
C ILE A 2 7.67 -0.84 10.01
N CYS A 3 7.83 0.44 9.66
CA CYS A 3 8.52 0.85 8.44
C CYS A 3 9.81 1.56 8.84
N ILE A 4 10.90 1.34 8.11
CA ILE A 4 12.21 1.93 8.38
C ILE A 4 12.58 2.82 7.21
N LEU A 5 12.73 4.12 7.46
CA LEU A 5 13.23 5.08 6.49
C LEU A 5 14.71 5.31 6.76
N MET A 6 15.56 4.98 5.78
CA MET A 6 16.98 5.28 5.81
C MET A 6 17.32 6.07 4.55
N GLU A 7 17.73 7.33 4.74
CA GLU A 7 17.91 8.29 3.66
C GLU A 7 16.64 8.39 2.78
N ASN A 8 16.73 7.95 1.52
CA ASN A 8 15.65 7.98 0.54
C ASN A 8 15.04 6.59 0.29
N LYS A 9 15.27 5.62 1.17
CA LYS A 9 14.82 4.23 1.03
C LYS A 9 13.92 3.84 2.20
N LEU A 10 12.68 3.51 1.90
CA LEU A 10 11.66 3.09 2.85
C LEU A 10 11.45 1.59 2.76
N ILE A 11 11.84 0.87 3.81
CA ILE A 11 11.48 -0.53 4.00
C ILE A 11 10.09 -0.59 4.64
N THR A 12 9.10 -1.15 3.94
CA THR A 12 7.69 -1.09 4.34
C THR A 12 7.16 -2.35 5.02
N GLY A 13 7.96 -3.43 5.03
CA GLY A 13 7.50 -4.74 5.50
C GLY A 13 6.25 -5.18 4.75
N ASP A 14 5.22 -5.62 5.47
CA ASP A 14 3.92 -5.97 4.89
C ASP A 14 2.92 -4.80 4.90
N THR A 15 3.36 -3.56 5.14
CA THR A 15 2.43 -2.42 5.18
C THR A 15 2.01 -2.01 3.77
N LEU A 16 2.99 -1.79 2.90
CA LEU A 16 2.83 -1.34 1.51
C LEU A 16 3.68 -2.24 0.61
N PHE A 17 3.08 -2.73 -0.46
CA PHE A 17 3.73 -3.48 -1.53
C PHE A 17 3.66 -2.68 -2.83
N VAL A 18 4.39 -3.11 -3.85
CA VAL A 18 4.25 -2.53 -5.19
C VAL A 18 2.84 -2.83 -5.72
N GLY A 19 2.02 -1.79 -5.87
CA GLY A 19 0.66 -1.86 -6.43
C GLY A 19 -0.41 -2.48 -5.53
N LYS A 20 -0.10 -2.83 -4.26
CA LYS A 20 -1.08 -3.35 -3.29
C LYS A 20 -0.69 -3.00 -1.85
N VAL A 21 -1.54 -3.34 -0.88
CA VAL A 21 -1.24 -3.21 0.56
C VAL A 21 -1.33 -4.58 1.24
N GLY A 22 -0.72 -4.73 2.42
CA GLY A 22 -0.78 -6.00 3.14
C GLY A 22 -2.17 -6.36 3.65
N GLY A 23 -2.38 -7.65 3.89
CA GLY A 23 -3.60 -8.18 4.48
C GLY A 23 -3.80 -7.70 5.93
N THR A 24 -5.04 -7.66 6.38
CA THR A 24 -5.42 -7.35 7.76
C THR A 24 -6.46 -8.35 8.24
N THR A 25 -6.46 -8.64 9.54
CA THR A 25 -7.34 -9.66 10.14
C THR A 25 -8.65 -9.10 10.70
N SER A 26 -8.77 -7.79 10.86
CA SER A 26 -9.99 -7.11 11.31
C SER A 26 -10.15 -5.72 10.67
N ASP A 27 -11.34 -5.12 10.83
CA ASP A 27 -11.64 -3.78 10.34
C ASP A 27 -10.85 -2.70 11.11
N GLU A 28 -10.60 -2.91 12.41
CA GLU A 28 -9.74 -2.02 13.22
C GLU A 28 -8.29 -2.07 12.73
N ALA A 29 -7.78 -3.25 12.39
CA ALA A 29 -6.45 -3.40 11.80
C ALA A 29 -6.37 -2.73 10.41
N ALA A 30 -7.44 -2.84 9.60
CA ALA A 30 -7.54 -2.13 8.33
C ALA A 30 -7.54 -0.61 8.53
N ARG A 31 -8.22 -0.10 9.56
CA ARG A 31 -8.23 1.32 9.88
C ARG A 31 -6.85 1.83 10.29
N ALA A 32 -6.18 1.12 11.19
CA ALA A 32 -4.82 1.46 11.59
C ALA A 32 -3.84 1.45 10.41
N GLN A 33 -4.00 0.51 9.47
CA GLN A 33 -3.21 0.46 8.24
C GLN A 33 -3.51 1.67 7.34
N TYR A 34 -4.79 2.00 7.12
CA TYR A 34 -5.20 3.16 6.33
C TYR A 34 -4.63 4.47 6.89
N GLU A 35 -4.76 4.70 8.19
CA GLU A 35 -4.24 5.89 8.86
C GLU A 35 -2.71 5.95 8.78
N SER A 36 -2.02 4.82 8.98
CA SER A 36 -0.55 4.77 8.84
C SER A 36 -0.09 5.09 7.42
N LEU A 37 -0.77 4.57 6.40
CA LEU A 37 -0.47 4.88 5.01
C LEU A 37 -0.63 6.38 4.74
N HIS A 38 -1.79 6.95 5.07
CA HIS A 38 -2.11 8.33 4.71
C HIS A 38 -1.36 9.38 5.54
N GLN A 39 -1.14 9.12 6.82
CA GLN A 39 -0.56 10.11 7.73
C GLN A 39 0.96 10.00 7.88
N LYS A 40 1.57 8.86 7.54
CA LYS A 40 3.02 8.63 7.74
C LYS A 40 3.78 8.32 6.45
N ILE A 41 3.20 7.52 5.56
CA ILE A 41 3.90 7.06 4.34
C ILE A 41 3.63 8.01 3.17
N LEU A 42 2.37 8.39 2.94
CA LEU A 42 1.99 9.27 1.84
C LEU A 42 2.41 10.73 2.05
N ILE A 43 2.90 11.12 3.22
CA ILE A 43 3.45 12.46 3.44
C ILE A 43 4.94 12.57 3.04
N LEU A 44 5.59 11.45 2.71
CA LEU A 44 6.98 11.42 2.30
C LEU A 44 7.17 11.98 0.87
N ASP A 45 8.41 12.38 0.56
CA ASP A 45 8.81 12.86 -0.76
C ASP A 45 8.54 11.79 -1.84
N GLU A 46 8.05 12.22 -3.00
CA GLU A 46 7.68 11.32 -4.10
C GLU A 46 8.86 10.47 -4.62
N LYS A 47 10.09 10.94 -4.43
CA LYS A 47 11.33 10.26 -4.84
C LYS A 47 11.74 9.16 -3.87
N VAL A 48 11.15 9.08 -2.67
CA VAL A 48 11.46 8.02 -1.71
C VAL A 48 11.14 6.66 -2.33
N GLU A 49 12.15 5.81 -2.37
CA GLU A 49 12.07 4.46 -2.89
C GLU A 49 11.37 3.55 -1.87
N VAL A 50 10.50 2.67 -2.35
CA VAL A 50 9.70 1.74 -1.53
C VAL A 50 10.22 0.32 -1.73
N TYR A 51 10.56 -0.34 -0.62
CA TYR A 51 11.08 -1.69 -0.54
C TYR A 51 10.20 -2.57 0.37
N PRO A 52 9.34 -3.43 -0.21
CA PRO A 52 8.47 -4.32 0.57
C PRO A 52 9.25 -5.42 1.31
N GLY A 53 8.66 -5.98 2.36
CA GLY A 53 9.26 -7.07 3.15
C GLY A 53 9.28 -8.43 2.43
N HIS A 54 8.44 -8.60 1.41
CA HIS A 54 8.38 -9.80 0.58
C HIS A 54 8.20 -9.40 -0.89
N ASP A 55 8.90 -10.12 -1.77
CA ASP A 55 8.82 -9.91 -3.21
C ASP A 55 7.64 -10.73 -3.77
N SER A 56 6.50 -10.08 -3.96
CA SER A 56 5.25 -10.74 -4.37
C SER A 56 4.69 -10.18 -5.69
N GLY A 57 5.57 -9.67 -6.58
CA GLY A 57 5.16 -8.99 -7.82
C GLY A 57 6.24 -9.00 -8.91
N ILE A 58 5.99 -8.24 -9.99
CA ILE A 58 6.87 -8.14 -11.18
C ILE A 58 8.08 -7.22 -10.91
N ARG A 59 7.99 -6.35 -9.90
CA ARG A 59 9.01 -5.37 -9.53
C ARG A 59 9.33 -5.50 -8.05
N THR A 60 10.62 -5.43 -7.74
CA THR A 60 11.17 -5.58 -6.39
C THR A 60 11.11 -4.29 -5.56
N SER A 61 10.90 -3.14 -6.22
CA SER A 61 10.78 -1.82 -5.60
C SER A 61 9.87 -0.88 -6.39
N SER A 62 9.51 0.24 -5.75
CA SER A 62 8.71 1.33 -6.33
C SER A 62 9.17 2.68 -5.77
N THR A 63 8.38 3.73 -5.93
CA THR A 63 8.54 5.01 -5.21
C THR A 63 7.22 5.46 -4.61
N ILE A 64 7.27 6.32 -3.60
CA ILE A 64 6.07 6.93 -3.01
C ILE A 64 5.24 7.64 -4.08
N GLY A 65 5.88 8.36 -5.00
CA GLY A 65 5.19 9.03 -6.11
C GLY A 65 4.51 8.06 -7.07
N HIS A 66 5.12 6.91 -7.36
CA HIS A 66 4.49 5.89 -8.19
C HIS A 66 3.29 5.24 -7.50
N GLU A 67 3.44 4.85 -6.23
CA GLU A 67 2.36 4.22 -5.47
C GLU A 67 1.18 5.18 -5.27
N LYS A 68 1.43 6.46 -4.97
CA LYS A 68 0.36 7.49 -4.89
C LYS A 68 -0.51 7.56 -6.15
N LYS A 69 0.09 7.42 -7.32
CA LYS A 69 -0.58 7.59 -8.62
C LYS A 69 -1.27 6.33 -9.11
N ASN A 70 -0.78 5.15 -8.70
CA ASN A 70 -1.16 3.88 -9.34
C ASN A 70 -1.68 2.82 -8.37
N ASN A 71 -1.39 2.91 -7.08
CA ASN A 71 -1.83 1.90 -6.12
C ASN A 71 -3.33 2.09 -5.81
N PRO A 72 -4.19 1.13 -6.19
CA PRO A 72 -5.64 1.31 -6.11
C PRO A 72 -6.11 1.55 -4.68
N PHE A 73 -5.41 1.03 -3.68
CA PHE A 73 -5.75 1.25 -2.28
C PHE A 73 -5.43 2.68 -1.80
N LEU A 74 -4.39 3.31 -2.35
CA LEU A 74 -3.97 4.67 -1.95
C LEU A 74 -4.77 5.76 -2.66
N LEU A 75 -5.54 5.39 -3.68
CA LEU A 75 -6.41 6.29 -4.45
C LEU A 75 -7.82 6.44 -3.86
N GLN A 76 -8.15 5.68 -2.81
CA GLN A 76 -9.47 5.72 -2.18
C GLN A 76 -9.61 7.00 -1.33
N ASN A 77 -10.76 7.66 -1.38
CA ASN A 77 -10.96 8.96 -0.73
C ASN A 77 -11.42 8.84 0.73
N SER A 78 -11.78 7.63 1.16
CA SER A 78 -12.27 7.35 2.51
C SER A 78 -11.79 5.99 3.01
N PHE A 79 -11.87 5.81 4.33
CA PHE A 79 -11.60 4.51 4.95
C PHE A 79 -12.60 3.45 4.49
N GLU A 80 -13.86 3.83 4.28
CA GLU A 80 -14.94 2.96 3.86
C GLU A 80 -14.69 2.40 2.45
N GLU A 81 -14.25 3.24 1.51
CA GLU A 81 -13.84 2.84 0.16
C GLU A 81 -12.62 1.91 0.19
N PHE A 82 -11.61 2.26 1.01
CA PHE A 82 -10.42 1.43 1.23
C PHE A 82 -10.79 0.04 1.78
N LEU A 83 -11.67 -0.01 2.77
CA LEU A 83 -12.13 -1.25 3.39
C LEU A 83 -12.95 -2.09 2.42
N TYR A 84 -13.84 -1.45 1.65
CA TYR A 84 -14.62 -2.11 0.61
C TYR A 84 -13.69 -2.77 -0.42
N LEU A 85 -12.68 -2.04 -0.91
CA LEU A 85 -11.71 -2.58 -1.85
C LEU A 85 -10.93 -3.76 -1.26
N LYS A 86 -10.49 -3.68 0.01
CA LYS A 86 -9.83 -4.81 0.68
C LYS A 86 -10.71 -6.05 0.76
N LYS A 87 -11.99 -5.90 1.13
CA LYS A 87 -12.95 -7.00 1.22
C LYS A 87 -13.28 -7.63 -0.15
N ASN A 88 -13.17 -6.83 -1.22
CA ASN A 88 -13.51 -7.25 -2.59
C ASN A 88 -12.30 -7.33 -3.53
N TRP A 89 -11.09 -7.48 -2.99
CA TRP A 89 -9.86 -7.39 -3.77
C TRP A 89 -9.77 -8.44 -4.89
N LEU A 90 -10.20 -9.67 -4.62
CA LEU A 90 -10.21 -10.74 -5.63
C LEU A 90 -11.08 -10.38 -6.85
N GLU A 91 -12.25 -9.79 -6.60
CA GLU A 91 -13.16 -9.36 -7.66
C GLU A 91 -12.60 -8.14 -8.41
N TYR A 92 -12.03 -7.17 -7.69
CA TYR A 92 -11.33 -6.05 -8.30
C TYR A 92 -10.23 -6.52 -9.25
N LYS A 93 -9.40 -7.48 -8.84
CA LYS A 93 -8.36 -8.07 -9.69
C LYS A 93 -8.94 -8.70 -10.94
N ARG A 94 -10.02 -9.47 -10.81
CA ARG A 94 -10.71 -10.13 -11.94
C ARG A 94 -11.21 -9.12 -12.97
N ILE A 95 -11.85 -8.05 -12.52
CA ILE A 95 -12.41 -6.99 -13.39
C ILE A 95 -11.30 -6.21 -14.12
N HIS A 96 -10.18 -5.97 -13.44
CA HIS A 96 -9.08 -5.15 -13.97
C HIS A 96 -7.95 -5.97 -14.62
N GLY A 97 -8.12 -7.29 -14.76
CA GLY A 97 -7.11 -8.17 -15.39
C GLY A 97 -5.79 -8.26 -14.62
N ILE A 98 -5.80 -8.02 -13.31
CA ILE A 98 -4.62 -8.12 -12.44
C ILE A 98 -4.43 -9.59 -12.06
N LYS A 99 -3.28 -10.17 -12.42
CA LYS A 99 -2.92 -11.55 -12.04
C LYS A 99 -2.60 -11.61 -10.54
#